data_AF-A0A7J4ILR9-F1
#
_entry.id   AF-A0A7J4ILR9-F1
#
_cell.length_a   1.000
_cell.length_b   1.000
_cell.length_c   1.000
_cell.angle_alpha   90.00
_cell.angle_beta   90.00
_cell.angle_gamma   90.00
#
_symmetry.space_group_name_H-M   'P 1'
#
loop_
_entity.id
_entity.type
_entity.pdbx_description
1 polymer ?
#
loop_
_entity_poly.entity_id
_entity_poly.type
_entity_poly.pdbx_seq_one_letter_code
_entity_poly.pdbx_strand_id
1 'polypeptide(L)'
;MTTTAQAAAGVEAETLQMVEAVIREHSGEYDRDALWQALPQRIPFAQFSASLAALVDAAKVGIDAAGKVCHVYNPALFARYDGRPDLRIR
;
A
#
# COMPACT_ATOMS: atom_id res chain seq x y z
N MET A 1 22.94 -10.39 -23.47
CA MET A 1 22.21 -11.27 -22.53
C MET A 1 21.93 -10.45 -21.28
N THR A 2 20.83 -9.69 -21.24
CA THR A 2 20.49 -8.80 -20.10
C THR A 2 19.00 -8.90 -19.71
N THR A 3 18.26 -9.83 -20.32
CA THR A 3 16.78 -9.84 -20.29
C THR A 3 16.17 -10.39 -19.01
N THR A 4 16.91 -11.15 -18.20
CA THR A 4 16.35 -11.82 -17.01
C THR A 4 16.19 -10.90 -15.79
N ALA A 5 17.11 -9.96 -15.56
CA ALA A 5 17.05 -9.08 -14.39
C ALA A 5 15.97 -7.97 -14.52
N GLN A 6 15.77 -7.46 -15.74
CA GLN A 6 14.84 -6.36 -16.00
C GLN A 6 13.37 -6.81 -16.04
N ALA A 7 13.11 -8.08 -16.37
CA ALA A 7 11.76 -8.67 -16.29
C ALA A 7 11.33 -8.94 -14.85
N ALA A 8 12.23 -9.44 -13.99
CA ALA A 8 11.93 -9.72 -12.58
C ALA A 8 11.60 -8.44 -11.79
N ALA A 9 12.36 -7.36 -12.00
CA ALA A 9 12.08 -6.07 -11.37
C ALA A 9 10.73 -5.46 -11.83
N GLY A 10 10.31 -5.73 -13.07
CA GLY A 10 9.00 -5.31 -13.57
C GLY A 10 7.84 -6.01 -12.86
N VAL A 11 7.97 -7.33 -12.64
CA VAL A 11 6.96 -8.14 -11.94
C VAL A 11 6.84 -7.75 -10.46
N GLU A 12 7.95 -7.40 -9.81
CA GLU A 12 7.95 -6.91 -8.43
C GLU A 12 7.26 -5.55 -8.31
N ALA A 13 7.52 -4.63 -9.23
CA ALA A 13 6.87 -3.32 -9.25
C ALA A 13 5.36 -3.41 -9.51
N GLU A 14 4.93 -4.29 -10.42
CA GLU A 14 3.51 -4.54 -10.67
C GLU A 14 2.81 -5.10 -9.43
N THR A 15 3.46 -6.04 -8.74
CA THR A 15 2.93 -6.61 -7.49
C THR A 15 2.81 -5.55 -6.40
N LEU A 16 3.83 -4.70 -6.24
CA LEU A 16 3.82 -3.61 -5.27
C LEU A 16 2.66 -2.64 -5.54
N GLN A 17 2.48 -2.24 -6.81
CA GLN A 17 1.39 -1.35 -7.23
C GLN A 17 0.01 -1.99 -7.00
N MET A 18 -0.14 -3.28 -7.29
CA MET A 18 -1.38 -4.02 -7.03
C MET A 18 -1.73 -4.02 -5.54
N VAL A 19 -0.76 -4.35 -4.67
CA VAL A 19 -0.98 -4.38 -3.22
C VAL A 19 -1.30 -2.97 -2.70
N GLU A 20 -0.57 -1.94 -3.13
CA GLU A 20 -0.82 -0.54 -2.75
C GLU A 20 -2.22 -0.08 -3.19
N ALA A 21 -2.67 -0.46 -4.38
CA ALA A 21 -3.99 -0.10 -4.89
C ALA A 21 -5.12 -0.69 -4.02
N VAL A 22 -5.04 -1.98 -3.66
CA VAL A 22 -6.03 -2.64 -2.79
C VAL A 22 -6.04 -2.01 -1.40
N ILE A 23 -4.87 -1.73 -0.82
CA ILE A 23 -4.77 -1.06 0.49
C ILE A 23 -5.38 0.33 0.44
N ARG A 24 -5.20 1.07 -0.66
CA ARG A 24 -5.76 2.42 -0.81
C ARG A 24 -7.28 2.38 -0.95
N GLU A 25 -7.82 1.40 -1.66
CA GLU A 25 -9.27 1.22 -1.85
C GLU A 25 -9.97 0.76 -0.56
N HIS A 26 -9.35 -0.17 0.17
CA HIS A 26 -9.90 -0.79 1.39
C HIS A 26 -9.13 -0.38 2.66
N SER A 27 -8.67 0.87 2.71
CA SER A 27 -7.78 1.36 3.78
C SER A 27 -8.43 1.23 5.16
N GLY A 28 -7.82 0.40 6.02
CA GLY A 28 -8.29 0.15 7.38
C GLY A 28 -9.38 -0.92 7.52
N GLU A 29 -9.81 -1.55 6.42
CA GLU A 29 -10.85 -2.60 6.46
C GLU A 29 -10.24 -3.97 6.82
N TYR A 30 -9.07 -4.26 6.26
CA TYR A 30 -8.44 -5.58 6.35
C TYR A 30 -7.25 -5.60 7.31
N ASP A 31 -7.13 -6.70 8.05
CA ASP A 31 -5.85 -7.10 8.63
C ASP A 31 -4.96 -7.73 7.53
N ARG A 32 -3.75 -8.13 7.90
CA ARG A 32 -2.75 -8.67 6.96
C ARG A 32 -3.26 -9.90 6.19
N ASP A 33 -3.94 -10.82 6.87
CA ASP A 33 -4.35 -12.09 6.28
C ASP A 33 -5.57 -11.91 5.38
N ALA A 34 -6.54 -11.12 5.82
CA ALA A 34 -7.70 -10.75 5.02
C ALA A 34 -7.28 -9.97 3.77
N LEU A 35 -6.32 -9.06 3.88
CA LEU A 35 -5.79 -8.29 2.76
C LEU A 35 -5.15 -9.20 1.71
N TRP A 36 -4.33 -10.16 2.14
CA TRP A 36 -3.72 -11.13 1.23
C TRP A 36 -4.76 -11.96 0.47
N GLN A 37 -5.86 -12.32 1.12
CA GLN A 37 -6.95 -13.06 0.50
C GLN A 37 -7.80 -12.20 -0.45
N ALA A 38 -7.88 -10.90 -0.21
CA ALA A 38 -8.62 -9.93 -1.01
C ALA A 38 -7.86 -9.49 -2.29
N LEU A 39 -6.60 -9.88 -2.46
CA LEU A 39 -5.84 -9.51 -3.65
C LEU A 39 -6.52 -10.07 -4.93
N PRO A 40 -6.57 -9.28 -6.02
CA PRO A 40 -7.20 -9.68 -7.27
C PRO A 40 -6.45 -10.83 -7.95
N GLN A 41 -5.13 -10.93 -7.72
CA GLN A 41 -4.29 -12.02 -8.18
C GLN A 41 -3.69 -12.76 -7.00
N ARG A 42 -3.73 -14.09 -7.05
CA ARG A 42 -3.13 -14.95 -6.01
C ARG A 42 -1.62 -14.94 -6.16
N ILE A 43 -0.95 -14.30 -5.20
CA ILE A 43 0.50 -14.32 -5.06
C ILE A 43 0.92 -15.12 -3.82
N PRO A 44 2.14 -15.69 -3.80
CA PRO A 44 2.69 -16.32 -2.61
C PRO A 44 2.71 -15.34 -1.42
N PHE A 45 2.43 -15.84 -0.22
CA PHE A 45 2.40 -15.01 0.99
C PHE A 45 3.74 -14.31 1.28
N ALA A 46 4.86 -14.94 0.92
CA ALA A 46 6.19 -14.34 1.05
C ALA A 46 6.36 -13.09 0.17
N GLN A 47 5.90 -13.15 -1.08
CA GLN A 47 5.95 -12.02 -2.01
C GLN A 47 5.02 -10.87 -1.56
N PHE A 48 3.83 -11.22 -1.08
CA PHE A 48 2.93 -10.25 -0.44
C PHE A 48 3.59 -9.59 0.79
N SER A 49 4.18 -10.38 1.68
CA SER A 49 4.83 -9.88 2.90
C SER A 49 5.99 -8.94 2.58
N ALA A 50 6.81 -9.27 1.58
CA ALA A 50 7.89 -8.41 1.12
C ALA A 50 7.36 -7.09 0.54
N SER A 51 6.29 -7.15 -0.27
CA SER A 51 5.65 -5.95 -0.84
C SER A 51 5.05 -5.06 0.24
N LEU A 52 4.35 -5.64 1.21
CA LEU A 52 3.77 -4.92 2.34
C LEU A 52 4.86 -4.26 3.20
N ALA A 53 5.95 -4.98 3.48
CA ALA A 53 7.09 -4.43 4.22
C ALA A 53 7.71 -3.23 3.47
N ALA A 54 7.93 -3.36 2.16
CA ALA A 54 8.45 -2.26 1.35
C ALA A 54 7.54 -1.01 1.37
N LEU A 55 6.21 -1.18 1.37
CA LEU A 55 5.25 -0.07 1.48
C LEU A 55 5.27 0.59 2.86
N VAL A 56 5.46 -0.20 3.91
CA VAL A 56 5.59 0.30 5.30
C VAL A 56 6.90 1.07 5.46
N ASP A 57 8.01 0.53 4.96
CA ASP A 57 9.32 1.19 4.99
C ASP A 57 9.32 2.51 4.21
N ALA A 58 8.59 2.55 3.10
CA ALA A 58 8.36 3.77 2.32
C ALA A 58 7.34 4.75 2.95
N ALA A 59 6.81 4.45 4.15
CA ALA A 59 5.79 5.22 4.86
C ALA A 59 4.50 5.49 4.04
N LYS A 60 4.21 4.67 3.03
CA LYS A 60 2.98 4.74 2.24
C LYS A 60 1.81 4.07 2.96
N VAL A 61 2.13 3.04 3.74
CA VAL A 61 1.17 2.20 4.46
C VAL A 61 1.57 2.14 5.93
N GLY A 62 0.57 2.18 6.80
CA GLY A 62 0.70 1.96 8.23
C GLY A 62 -0.14 0.77 8.68
N ILE A 63 0.17 0.25 9.87
CA ILE A 63 -0.65 -0.74 10.56
C ILE A 63 -1.17 -0.06 11.82
N ASP A 64 -2.49 -0.06 12.01
CA ASP A 64 -3.10 0.55 13.19
C ASP A 64 -2.97 -0.35 14.45
N ALA A 65 -3.46 0.16 15.58
CA ALA A 65 -3.41 -0.58 16.84
C ALA A 65 -4.27 -1.86 16.86
N ALA A 66 -5.23 -2.00 15.94
CA ALA A 66 -6.07 -3.18 15.77
C ALA A 66 -5.49 -4.17 14.73
N GLY A 67 -4.33 -3.88 14.15
CA GLY A 67 -3.69 -4.69 13.13
C GLY A 67 -4.23 -4.48 11.71
N LYS A 68 -5.04 -3.45 11.49
CA LYS A 68 -5.57 -3.10 10.16
C LYS A 68 -4.53 -2.36 9.34
N VAL A 69 -4.50 -2.68 8.05
CA VAL A 69 -3.56 -2.09 7.09
C VAL A 69 -4.20 -0.87 6.45
N CYS A 70 -3.57 0.29 6.62
CA CYS A 70 -4.10 1.59 6.22
C CYS A 70 -3.15 2.30 5.25
N HIS A 71 -3.70 2.91 4.22
CA HIS A 71 -2.93 3.84 3.40
C HIS A 71 -2.75 5.16 4.17
N VAL A 72 -1.52 5.67 4.26
CA VAL A 72 -1.21 6.86 5.07
C VAL A 72 -1.82 8.12 4.48
N TYR A 73 -1.87 8.21 3.14
CA TYR A 73 -2.48 9.34 2.46
C TYR A 73 -3.95 9.08 2.16
N ASN A 74 -4.84 9.90 2.73
CA ASN A 74 -6.27 9.93 2.42
C ASN A 74 -6.60 11.18 1.58
N PRO A 75 -6.84 11.05 0.26
CA PRO A 75 -7.07 12.19 -0.62
C PRO A 75 -8.37 12.94 -0.30
N ALA A 76 -9.42 12.24 0.15
CA ALA A 76 -10.68 12.87 0.52
C ALA A 76 -10.52 13.74 1.77
N LEU A 77 -9.76 13.25 2.76
CA LEU A 77 -9.44 14.00 3.96
C LEU A 77 -8.54 15.20 3.65
N PHE A 78 -7.53 15.02 2.81
CA PHE A 78 -6.67 16.11 2.35
C PHE A 78 -7.49 17.21 1.66
N ALA A 79 -8.31 16.85 0.67
CA ALA A 79 -9.15 17.81 -0.06
C ALA A 79 -10.10 18.59 0.85
N ARG A 80 -10.58 17.97 1.94
CA ARG A 80 -11.42 18.63 2.95
C ARG A 80 -10.67 19.72 3.73
N TYR A 81 -9.37 19.56 3.93
CA TYR A 81 -8.57 20.43 4.81
C TYR A 81 -7.59 21.35 4.08
N ASP A 82 -7.26 21.10 2.81
CA ASP A 82 -6.30 21.88 2.01
C ASP A 82 -6.59 23.40 1.98
N GLY A 83 -7.88 23.76 1.93
CA GLY A 83 -8.33 25.16 1.92
C GLY A 83 -8.31 25.86 3.28
N ARG A 84 -8.03 25.17 4.39
CA ARG A 84 -8.09 25.74 5.74
C ARG A 84 -6.84 26.54 6.08
N PRO A 85 -6.92 27.89 6.18
CA PRO A 85 -5.75 28.72 6.44
C PRO A 85 -5.17 28.50 7.85
N ASP A 86 -5.99 28.04 8.80
CA ASP A 86 -5.59 27.77 10.18
C ASP A 86 -4.78 26.48 10.35
N LEU A 87 -4.79 25.58 9.36
CA LEU A 87 -4.00 24.35 9.35
C LEU A 87 -2.69 24.48 8.55
N ARG A 88 -2.43 25.64 7.93
CA ARG A 88 -1.21 25.89 7.15
C ARG A 88 -0.03 26.16 8.09
N ILE A 89 1.02 25.36 7.95
CA ILE A 89 2.30 25.64 8.60
C ILE A 89 2.93 26.85 7.88
N ARG A 90 3.37 27.84 8.66
CA ARG A 90 4.04 29.05 8.16
C ARG A 90 5.55 28.90 8.16
#